data_AF-A0A1M5X8R0-F1
#
_entry.id   AF-A0A1M5X8R0-F1
#
_cell.length_a   1.000
_cell.length_b   1.000
_cell.length_c   1.000
_cell.angle_alpha   90.00
_cell.angle_beta   90.00
_cell.angle_gamma   90.00
#
_symmetry.space_group_name_H-M   'P 1'
#
loop_
_entity.id
_entity.type
_entity.pdbx_description
1 polymer ?
#
loop_
_entity_poly.entity_id
_entity_poly.type
_entity_poly.pdbx_seq_one_letter_code
_entity_poly.pdbx_strand_id
1 'polypeptide(L)'
;MYALAGMDEKRLIDHKLVNTDTAQTNITDMASRGKLVFNFTSLRGFWDLQVAKAIFSEGVQLLKPPGNVFFSTDSMYGISSKSSNQELAWEFLKLLVSDDMQTQGGMPINKSVLPQIAQNFTQAIQKNGGKMRIKDDGIPAQSITLHPPTQEDVDYMENLLSKAKVYIGTDQKIISIVQEETAAFLTGQKTAETTAQLIQDRVSTYLNE
;
A
#
# COMPACT_ATOMS: atom_id res chain seq x y z
N MET A 1 -6.89 -2.47 -16.23
CA MET A 1 -6.37 -1.08 -16.34
C MET A 1 -7.41 -0.17 -17.00
N TYR A 2 -8.70 -0.22 -16.60
CA TYR A 2 -9.81 0.37 -17.38
C TYR A 2 -10.93 1.03 -16.56
N ALA A 3 -10.67 1.53 -15.34
CA ALA A 3 -11.75 2.10 -14.52
C ALA A 3 -11.43 3.45 -13.84
N LEU A 4 -10.48 4.23 -14.37
CA LEU A 4 -10.28 5.64 -13.97
C LEU A 4 -10.31 6.61 -15.17
N ALA A 5 -10.71 6.15 -16.36
CA ALA A 5 -10.78 6.93 -17.59
C ALA A 5 -11.84 8.07 -17.60
N GLY A 6 -12.38 8.47 -16.45
CA GLY A 6 -13.36 9.56 -16.33
C GLY A 6 -12.90 10.76 -15.49
N MET A 7 -11.75 10.67 -14.82
CA MET A 7 -11.14 11.78 -14.10
C MET A 7 -9.70 11.89 -14.56
N ASP A 8 -9.50 12.68 -15.62
CA ASP A 8 -8.17 13.06 -16.10
C ASP A 8 -7.36 13.65 -14.93
N GLU A 9 -6.23 13.02 -14.60
CA GLU A 9 -5.31 13.49 -13.55
C GLU A 9 -4.89 14.94 -13.81
N LYS A 10 -4.82 15.36 -15.08
CA LYS A 10 -4.59 16.75 -15.46
C LYS A 10 -5.68 17.68 -14.94
N ARG A 11 -6.95 17.27 -15.02
CA ARG A 11 -8.07 18.06 -14.49
C ARG A 11 -7.93 18.25 -12.98
N LEU A 12 -7.48 17.23 -12.25
CA LEU A 12 -7.26 17.36 -10.80
C LEU A 12 -6.14 18.37 -10.50
N ILE A 13 -5.06 18.37 -11.30
CA ILE A 13 -3.95 19.32 -11.17
C ILE A 13 -4.39 20.74 -11.56
N ASP A 14 -5.01 20.90 -12.72
CA ASP A 14 -5.43 22.19 -13.28
C ASP A 14 -6.45 22.91 -12.37
N HIS A 15 -7.34 22.14 -11.73
CA HIS A 15 -8.31 22.67 -10.77
C HIS A 15 -7.77 22.77 -9.33
N LYS A 16 -6.47 22.49 -9.10
CA LYS A 16 -5.81 22.54 -7.79
C LYS A 16 -6.48 21.64 -6.74
N LEU A 17 -7.00 20.50 -7.18
CA LEU A 17 -7.66 19.48 -6.36
C LEU A 17 -6.67 18.44 -5.80
N VAL A 18 -5.44 18.42 -6.30
CA VAL A 18 -4.33 17.61 -5.79
C VAL A 18 -3.25 18.54 -5.25
N ASN A 19 -2.72 18.22 -4.07
CA ASN A 19 -1.55 18.91 -3.54
C ASN A 19 -0.31 18.48 -4.34
N THR A 20 0.21 19.39 -5.17
CA THR A 20 1.43 19.16 -5.97
C THR A 20 2.71 19.67 -5.26
N ASP A 21 2.58 20.22 -4.05
CA ASP A 21 3.74 20.65 -3.26
C ASP A 21 4.44 19.41 -2.67
N THR A 22 5.56 19.03 -3.28
CA THR A 22 6.38 17.89 -2.85
C THR A 22 7.08 18.12 -1.52
N ALA A 23 7.08 19.35 -0.99
CA ALA A 23 7.54 19.65 0.36
C ALA A 23 6.44 19.45 1.42
N GLN A 24 5.17 19.31 1.04
CA GLN A 24 4.02 19.07 1.92
C GLN A 24 3.42 17.67 1.73
N THR A 25 4.25 16.64 1.80
CA THR A 25 3.83 15.24 1.60
C THR A 25 3.36 14.55 2.88
N ASN A 26 3.53 15.16 4.05
CA ASN A 26 3.20 14.51 5.32
C ASN A 26 1.68 14.47 5.56
N ILE A 27 1.14 13.25 5.51
CA ILE A 27 -0.28 12.94 5.66
C ILE A 27 -0.85 13.39 7.01
N THR A 28 -0.08 13.30 8.08
CA THR A 28 -0.51 13.61 9.45
C THR A 28 -0.71 15.11 9.65
N ASP A 29 0.19 15.94 9.12
CA ASP A 29 0.02 17.39 9.11
C ASP A 29 -1.18 17.82 8.24
N MET A 30 -1.30 17.25 7.03
CA MET A 30 -2.43 17.53 6.14
C MET A 30 -3.78 17.13 6.75
N ALA A 31 -3.84 15.97 7.42
CA ALA A 31 -5.01 15.50 8.15
C ALA A 31 -5.37 16.44 9.29
N SER A 32 -4.38 16.84 10.12
CA SER A 32 -4.58 17.74 11.25
C SER A 32 -5.10 19.13 10.87
N ARG A 33 -4.81 19.57 9.63
CA ARG A 33 -5.24 20.87 9.09
C ARG A 33 -6.56 20.81 8.33
N GLY A 34 -7.21 19.64 8.26
CA GLY A 34 -8.44 19.46 7.48
C GLY A 34 -8.28 19.65 5.97
N LYS A 35 -7.04 19.52 5.46
CA LYS A 35 -6.70 19.75 4.04
C LYS A 35 -6.67 18.47 3.20
N LEU A 36 -7.08 17.34 3.78
CA LEU A 36 -7.01 16.03 3.16
C LEU A 36 -8.41 15.42 3.09
N VAL A 37 -8.94 15.28 1.88
CA VAL A 37 -10.26 14.65 1.63
C VAL A 37 -10.11 13.18 1.23
N PHE A 38 -9.07 12.85 0.46
CA PHE A 38 -8.74 11.48 0.04
C PHE A 38 -7.25 11.23 0.19
N ASN A 39 -6.90 10.04 0.67
CA ASN A 39 -5.52 9.57 0.70
C ASN A 39 -5.42 8.11 0.25
N PHE A 40 -4.53 7.84 -0.69
CA PHE A 40 -4.16 6.47 -1.02
C PHE A 40 -3.25 5.92 0.06
N THR A 41 -3.63 4.78 0.63
CA THR A 41 -2.82 4.09 1.64
C THR A 41 -2.61 2.64 1.25
N SER A 42 -1.49 2.07 1.69
CA SER A 42 -1.19 0.66 1.65
C SER A 42 -1.37 0.07 3.04
N LEU A 43 -1.98 -1.10 3.14
CA LEU A 43 -2.16 -1.78 4.43
C LEU A 43 -1.25 -3.02 4.47
N ARG A 44 -0.25 -2.99 5.33
CA ARG A 44 0.64 -4.12 5.63
C ARG A 44 0.18 -4.91 6.84
N GLY A 45 -0.92 -4.55 7.50
CA GLY A 45 -1.49 -5.30 8.61
C GLY A 45 -2.35 -4.42 9.52
N PHE A 46 -2.74 -4.95 10.68
CA PHE A 46 -3.55 -4.21 11.66
C PHE A 46 -2.86 -2.96 12.20
N TRP A 47 -1.53 -2.91 12.20
CA TRP A 47 -0.80 -1.70 12.61
C TRP A 47 -1.16 -0.49 11.77
N ASP A 48 -1.05 -0.59 10.44
CA ASP A 48 -1.36 0.52 9.52
C ASP A 48 -2.83 0.91 9.60
N LEU A 49 -3.73 -0.08 9.75
CA LEU A 49 -5.16 0.16 9.91
C LEU A 49 -5.46 0.97 11.17
N GLN A 50 -4.91 0.57 12.32
CA GLN A 50 -5.15 1.27 13.58
C GLN A 50 -4.46 2.64 13.62
N VAL A 51 -3.27 2.78 13.01
CA VAL A 51 -2.60 4.08 12.86
C VAL A 51 -3.45 5.02 12.02
N ALA A 52 -3.99 4.55 10.89
CA ALA A 52 -4.89 5.36 10.06
C ALA A 52 -6.12 5.80 10.88
N LYS A 53 -6.81 4.89 11.55
CA LYS A 53 -7.97 5.23 12.39
C LYS A 53 -7.62 6.24 13.50
N ALA A 54 -6.44 6.12 14.11
CA ALA A 54 -5.99 7.02 15.17
C ALA A 54 -5.62 8.43 14.67
N ILE A 55 -4.98 8.55 13.50
CA ILE A 55 -4.63 9.84 12.89
C ILE A 55 -5.89 10.58 12.42
N PHE A 56 -6.86 9.83 11.91
CA PHE A 56 -7.99 10.40 11.18
C PHE A 56 -9.29 10.56 11.98
N SER A 57 -9.39 10.00 13.19
CA SER A 57 -10.56 10.10 14.09
C SER A 57 -11.90 9.59 13.49
N GLU A 58 -13.01 9.72 14.25
CA GLU A 58 -14.33 9.09 13.96
C GLU A 58 -15.02 9.51 12.65
N GLY A 59 -14.41 10.38 11.83
CA GLY A 59 -14.96 10.85 10.55
C GLY A 59 -14.44 10.14 9.31
N VAL A 60 -13.42 9.27 9.41
CA VAL A 60 -12.87 8.61 8.21
C VAL A 60 -13.55 7.29 7.92
N GLN A 61 -14.22 7.27 6.77
CA GLN A 61 -14.59 6.04 6.11
C GLN A 61 -13.38 5.54 5.33
N LEU A 62 -12.91 4.32 5.64
CA LEU A 62 -12.06 3.56 4.74
C LEU A 62 -12.91 3.15 3.54
N LEU A 63 -12.99 4.06 2.57
CA LEU A 63 -13.73 3.83 1.36
C LEU A 63 -13.00 2.75 0.56
N LYS A 64 -13.77 1.80 0.02
CA LYS A 64 -13.26 0.88 -1.00
C LYS A 64 -12.75 1.77 -2.14
N PRO A 65 -11.44 1.75 -2.47
CA PRO A 65 -10.96 2.54 -3.59
C PRO A 65 -11.76 2.11 -4.84
N PRO A 66 -12.28 3.04 -5.65
CA PRO A 66 -12.88 2.69 -6.92
C PRO A 66 -11.82 1.99 -7.78
N GLY A 67 -12.03 0.71 -8.13
CA GLY A 67 -11.11 -0.07 -8.96
C GLY A 67 -10.65 -1.39 -8.34
N ASN A 68 -9.54 -1.92 -8.87
CA ASN A 68 -8.94 -3.18 -8.41
C ASN A 68 -8.15 -2.97 -7.11
N VAL A 69 -8.21 -3.95 -6.21
CA VAL A 69 -7.27 -4.05 -5.09
C VAL A 69 -5.99 -4.70 -5.61
N PHE A 70 -4.88 -4.00 -5.43
CA PHE A 70 -3.56 -4.45 -5.82
C PHE A 70 -2.77 -4.89 -4.60
N PHE A 71 -1.82 -5.81 -4.79
CA PHE A 71 -0.89 -6.20 -3.73
C PHE A 71 0.53 -6.26 -4.25
N SER A 72 1.48 -6.04 -3.36
CA SER A 72 2.89 -6.38 -3.51
C SER A 72 3.30 -7.29 -2.35
N THR A 73 4.47 -7.90 -2.46
CA THR A 73 5.00 -8.82 -1.44
C THR A 73 6.30 -8.26 -0.89
N ASP A 74 6.49 -8.31 0.43
CA ASP A 74 7.77 -7.93 1.05
C ASP A 74 8.90 -8.92 0.72
N SER A 75 8.55 -10.16 0.38
CA SER A 75 9.50 -11.20 -0.01
C SER A 75 8.86 -12.15 -1.01
N MET A 76 9.68 -12.60 -1.97
CA MET A 76 9.36 -13.68 -2.89
C MET A 76 10.39 -14.78 -2.73
N TYR A 77 9.93 -16.02 -2.62
CA TYR A 77 10.80 -17.17 -2.47
C TYR A 77 10.76 -18.03 -3.73
N GLY A 78 11.92 -18.55 -4.13
CA GLY A 78 12.05 -19.46 -5.26
C GLY A 78 13.13 -20.49 -5.00
N ILE A 79 12.94 -21.69 -5.55
CA ILE A 79 13.95 -22.75 -5.52
C ILE A 79 14.57 -22.84 -6.91
N SER A 80 15.90 -22.74 -6.98
CA SER A 80 16.61 -22.93 -8.24
C SER A 80 16.39 -24.36 -8.76
N SER A 81 15.99 -24.48 -10.02
CA SER A 81 15.84 -25.77 -10.69
C SER A 81 17.16 -26.56 -10.79
N LYS A 82 18.30 -25.88 -10.60
CA LYS A 82 19.64 -26.48 -10.57
C LYS A 82 20.12 -26.88 -9.17
N SER A 83 19.32 -26.63 -8.13
CA SER A 83 19.70 -27.00 -6.76
C SER A 83 19.81 -28.51 -6.61
N SER A 84 20.86 -29.00 -5.94
CA SER A 84 20.97 -30.41 -5.55
C SER A 84 20.16 -30.74 -4.29
N ASN A 85 19.60 -29.74 -3.62
CA ASN A 85 18.91 -29.86 -2.33
C ASN A 85 17.45 -29.35 -2.42
N GLN A 86 16.73 -29.67 -3.50
CA GLN A 86 15.39 -29.14 -3.74
C GLN A 86 14.38 -29.50 -2.63
N GLU A 87 14.42 -30.73 -2.14
CA GLU A 87 13.52 -31.20 -1.06
C GLU A 87 13.75 -30.40 0.23
N LEU A 88 15.01 -30.26 0.66
CA LEU A 88 15.34 -29.50 1.86
C LEU A 88 14.99 -28.01 1.70
N ALA A 89 15.24 -27.43 0.53
CA ALA A 89 14.83 -26.06 0.23
C ALA A 89 13.31 -25.91 0.32
N TRP A 90 12.54 -26.89 -0.15
CA TRP A 90 11.08 -26.89 -0.06
C TRP A 90 10.59 -26.98 1.39
N GLU A 91 11.18 -27.84 2.21
CA GLU A 91 10.88 -27.90 3.65
C GLU A 91 11.15 -26.56 4.34
N PHE A 92 12.27 -25.91 3.99
CA PHE A 92 12.59 -24.61 4.54
C PHE A 92 11.59 -23.52 4.10
N LEU A 93 11.16 -23.51 2.84
CA LEU A 93 10.13 -22.57 2.39
C LEU A 93 8.79 -22.78 3.11
N LYS A 94 8.38 -24.04 3.34
CA LYS A 94 7.17 -24.34 4.13
C LYS A 94 7.26 -23.81 5.55
N LEU A 95 8.43 -23.88 6.18
CA LEU A 95 8.65 -23.29 7.50
C LEU A 95 8.49 -21.75 7.45
N LEU A 96 9.12 -21.09 6.48
CA LEU A 96 9.04 -19.62 6.33
C LEU A 96 7.60 -19.12 6.14
N VAL A 97 6.77 -19.90 5.44
CA VAL A 97 5.35 -19.57 5.22
C VAL A 97 4.40 -20.32 6.15
N SER A 98 4.90 -20.93 7.22
CA SER A 98 4.05 -21.60 8.20
C SER A 98 3.13 -20.59 8.91
N ASP A 99 2.00 -21.08 9.42
CA ASP A 99 1.05 -20.25 10.16
C ASP A 99 1.74 -19.59 11.37
N ASP A 100 2.61 -20.32 12.09
CA ASP A 100 3.38 -19.79 13.22
C ASP A 100 4.26 -18.59 12.84
N MET A 101 4.93 -18.64 11.67
CA MET A 101 5.72 -17.52 11.17
C MET A 101 4.83 -16.36 10.71
N GLN A 102 3.73 -16.65 10.03
CA GLN A 102 2.80 -15.63 9.55
C GLN A 102 2.06 -14.91 10.70
N THR A 103 1.85 -15.57 11.84
CA THR A 103 1.18 -14.96 13.00
C THR A 103 2.00 -13.89 13.73
N GLN A 104 3.30 -13.77 13.42
CA GLN A 104 4.20 -12.80 14.05
C GLN A 104 3.91 -11.35 13.65
N GLY A 105 3.16 -11.13 12.56
CA GLY A 105 2.73 -9.80 12.14
C GLY A 105 2.70 -9.65 10.63
N GLY A 106 2.22 -8.50 10.18
CA GLY A 106 2.06 -8.21 8.76
C GLY A 106 0.74 -8.72 8.17
N MET A 107 0.61 -8.65 6.85
CA MET A 107 -0.48 -9.24 6.08
C MET A 107 -0.10 -10.68 5.72
N PRO A 108 -0.87 -11.69 6.15
CA PRO A 108 -0.55 -13.07 5.86
C PRO A 108 -0.88 -13.44 4.42
N ILE A 109 -0.17 -14.43 3.88
CA ILE A 109 -0.54 -15.08 2.61
C ILE A 109 -1.70 -16.07 2.84
N ASN A 110 -1.79 -16.66 4.03
CA ASN A 110 -2.89 -17.52 4.45
C ASN A 110 -3.89 -16.70 5.28
N LYS A 111 -5.03 -16.33 4.68
CA LYS A 111 -6.06 -15.54 5.38
C LYS A 111 -6.59 -16.18 6.67
N SER A 112 -6.49 -17.51 6.84
CA SER A 112 -7.00 -18.19 8.04
C SER A 112 -6.26 -17.83 9.32
N VAL A 113 -5.04 -17.28 9.24
CA VAL A 113 -4.29 -16.83 10.43
C VAL A 113 -4.62 -15.40 10.86
N LEU A 114 -5.40 -14.66 10.06
CA LEU A 114 -5.70 -13.26 10.33
C LEU A 114 -6.37 -13.02 11.70
N PRO A 115 -7.33 -13.85 12.16
CA PRO A 115 -7.88 -13.72 13.51
C PRO A 115 -6.83 -13.86 14.62
N GLN A 116 -5.85 -14.75 14.43
CA GLN A 116 -4.75 -14.91 15.38
C GLN A 116 -3.82 -13.69 15.38
N ILE A 117 -3.53 -13.11 14.21
CA ILE A 117 -2.76 -11.86 14.12
C ILE A 117 -3.51 -10.72 14.85
N ALA A 118 -4.84 -10.61 14.68
CA ALA A 118 -5.66 -9.63 15.38
C ALA A 118 -5.62 -9.82 16.91
N GLN A 119 -5.65 -11.07 17.37
CA GLN A 119 -5.52 -11.42 18.79
C GLN A 119 -4.13 -11.05 19.33
N ASN A 120 -3.06 -11.42 18.62
CA ASN A 120 -1.68 -11.08 18.99
C ASN A 120 -1.49 -9.56 19.09
N PHE A 121 -2.04 -8.82 18.12
CA PHE A 121 -2.05 -7.36 18.15
C PHE A 121 -2.80 -6.82 19.38
N THR A 122 -3.98 -7.35 19.67
CA THR A 122 -4.78 -6.98 20.84
C THR A 122 -4.01 -7.19 22.15
N GLN A 123 -3.34 -8.34 22.30
CA GLN A 123 -2.52 -8.64 23.46
C GLN A 123 -1.34 -7.66 23.58
N ALA A 124 -0.69 -7.30 22.47
CA ALA A 124 0.39 -6.32 22.45
C ALA A 124 -0.08 -4.92 22.89
N ILE A 125 -1.27 -4.49 22.45
CA ILE A 125 -1.89 -3.23 22.88
C ILE A 125 -2.23 -3.26 24.36
N GLN A 126 -2.84 -4.34 24.86
CA GLN A 126 -3.19 -4.47 26.28
C GLN A 126 -1.95 -4.47 27.18
N LYS A 127 -0.85 -5.09 26.74
CA LYS A 127 0.42 -5.14 27.49
C LYS A 127 1.13 -3.79 27.53
N ASN A 128 1.17 -3.06 26.42
CA ASN A 128 1.99 -1.85 26.26
C ASN A 128 1.19 -0.55 26.31
N GLY A 129 -0.14 -0.62 26.45
CA GLY A 129 -1.05 0.52 26.51
C GLY A 129 -1.33 1.21 25.17
N GLY A 130 -0.84 0.67 24.05
CA GLY A 130 -1.11 1.16 22.69
C GLY A 130 -0.62 2.57 22.36
N LYS A 131 0.10 3.23 23.26
CA LYS A 131 0.62 4.59 23.05
C LYS A 131 1.80 4.57 22.11
N MET A 132 1.74 5.41 21.07
CA MET A 132 2.82 5.57 20.11
C MET A 132 3.10 7.03 19.85
N ARG A 133 4.38 7.35 19.66
CA ARG A 133 4.82 8.67 19.20
C ARG A 133 5.24 8.56 17.74
N ILE A 134 4.48 9.20 16.87
CA ILE A 134 4.86 9.36 15.46
C ILE A 134 5.72 10.61 15.37
N LYS A 135 6.92 10.46 14.84
CA LYS A 135 7.84 11.56 14.55
C LYS A 135 8.24 11.45 13.09
N ASP A 136 8.04 12.54 12.37
CA ASP A 136 8.57 12.71 11.03
C ASP A 136 9.43 13.97 10.98
N ASP A 137 10.34 14.05 10.02
CA ASP A 137 11.28 15.16 9.94
C ASP A 137 10.54 16.48 9.68
N GLY A 138 10.83 17.50 10.49
CA GLY A 138 10.22 18.83 10.38
C GLY A 138 8.84 19.00 11.03
N ILE A 139 8.26 17.98 11.67
CA ILE A 139 6.94 18.06 12.33
C ILE A 139 7.04 17.76 13.83
N PRO A 140 6.32 18.51 14.70
CA PRO A 140 6.21 18.18 16.11
C PRO A 140 5.63 16.78 16.28
N ALA A 141 6.34 15.94 17.02
CA ALA A 141 5.92 14.56 17.21
C ALA A 141 4.51 14.50 17.81
N GLN A 142 3.67 13.64 17.22
CA GLN A 142 2.29 13.46 17.64
C GLN A 142 2.17 12.16 18.44
N SER A 143 1.40 12.21 19.52
CA SER A 143 1.08 11.02 20.30
C SER A 143 -0.28 10.49 19.84
N ILE A 144 -0.30 9.25 19.38
CA ILE A 144 -1.52 8.55 19.03
C ILE A 144 -1.74 7.39 20.00
N THR A 145 -2.98 6.97 20.16
CA THR A 145 -3.34 5.77 20.92
C THR A 145 -3.96 4.78 19.95
N LEU A 146 -3.33 3.62 19.84
CA LEU A 146 -3.88 2.50 19.10
C LEU A 146 -4.86 1.74 19.99
N HIS A 147 -5.93 1.26 19.36
CA HIS A 147 -6.92 0.40 20.01
C HIS A 147 -6.83 -1.03 19.46
N PRO A 148 -7.29 -2.05 20.20
CA PRO A 148 -7.51 -3.37 19.63
C PRO A 148 -8.37 -3.31 18.37
N PRO A 149 -8.09 -4.10 17.32
CA PRO A 149 -8.97 -4.20 16.16
C PRO A 149 -10.34 -4.74 16.58
N THR A 150 -11.39 -4.17 16.00
CA THR A 150 -12.77 -4.67 16.12
C THR A 150 -13.00 -5.85 15.18
N GLN A 151 -14.12 -6.57 15.33
CA GLN A 151 -14.48 -7.61 14.36
C GLN A 151 -14.66 -7.02 12.95
N GLU A 152 -15.20 -5.82 12.83
CA GLU A 152 -15.34 -5.12 11.55
C GLU A 152 -13.96 -4.86 10.90
N ASP A 153 -12.94 -4.54 11.70
CA ASP A 153 -11.57 -4.38 11.21
C ASP A 153 -10.99 -5.70 10.67
N VAL A 154 -11.27 -6.82 11.33
CA VAL A 154 -10.86 -8.15 10.86
C VAL A 154 -11.57 -8.49 9.56
N ASP A 155 -12.90 -8.35 9.52
CA ASP A 155 -13.72 -8.64 8.34
C ASP A 155 -13.31 -7.77 7.13
N TYR A 156 -12.97 -6.50 7.38
CA TYR A 156 -12.46 -5.59 6.36
C TYR A 156 -11.14 -6.09 5.76
N MET A 157 -10.20 -6.50 6.61
CA MET A 157 -8.88 -7.01 6.20
C MET A 157 -8.99 -8.37 5.49
N GLU A 158 -9.86 -9.27 5.95
CA GLU A 158 -10.17 -10.53 5.23
C GLU A 158 -10.75 -10.25 3.84
N ASN A 159 -11.69 -9.31 3.76
CA ASN A 159 -12.28 -8.91 2.49
C ASN A 159 -11.22 -8.30 1.56
N LEU A 160 -10.26 -7.52 2.06
CA LEU A 160 -9.15 -7.00 1.25
C LEU A 160 -8.27 -8.12 0.70
N LEU A 161 -7.84 -9.07 1.54
CA LEU A 161 -7.06 -10.22 1.12
C LEU A 161 -7.77 -11.04 0.04
N SER A 162 -9.09 -11.23 0.17
CA SER A 162 -9.87 -11.98 -0.83
C SER A 162 -9.98 -11.28 -2.20
N LYS A 163 -9.77 -9.96 -2.24
CA LYS A 163 -9.89 -9.11 -3.44
C LYS A 163 -8.55 -8.74 -4.07
N ALA A 164 -7.46 -8.89 -3.34
CA ALA A 164 -6.10 -8.65 -3.79
C ALA A 164 -5.68 -9.69 -4.86
N LYS A 165 -6.16 -9.50 -6.10
CA LYS A 165 -5.93 -10.43 -7.22
C LYS A 165 -4.87 -9.95 -8.20
N VAL A 166 -4.47 -8.69 -8.11
CA VAL A 166 -3.52 -8.09 -9.05
C VAL A 166 -2.21 -7.83 -8.33
N TYR A 167 -1.21 -8.64 -8.65
CA TYR A 167 0.16 -8.42 -8.19
C TYR A 167 0.76 -7.21 -8.93
N ILE A 168 1.29 -6.24 -8.19
CA ILE A 168 2.12 -5.18 -8.74
C ILE A 168 3.57 -5.58 -8.50
N GLY A 169 4.16 -6.22 -9.51
CA GLY A 169 5.60 -6.35 -9.60
C GLY A 169 6.21 -5.04 -10.06
N THR A 170 7.24 -4.59 -9.35
CA THR A 170 7.98 -3.39 -9.74
C THR A 170 9.08 -3.76 -10.71
N ASP A 171 8.93 -3.35 -11.97
CA ASP A 171 10.04 -3.27 -12.91
C ASP A 171 10.59 -1.84 -12.91
N GLN A 172 11.82 -1.68 -12.42
CA GLN A 172 12.44 -0.36 -12.27
C GLN A 172 12.62 0.35 -13.62
N LYS A 173 12.81 -0.40 -14.71
CA LYS A 173 12.93 0.18 -16.04
C LYS A 173 11.59 0.70 -16.55
N ILE A 174 10.52 -0.06 -16.32
CA ILE A 174 9.15 0.41 -16.64
C ILE A 174 8.80 1.65 -15.80
N ILE A 175 9.13 1.66 -14.50
CA ILE A 175 8.91 2.85 -13.66
C ILE A 175 9.67 4.06 -14.20
N SER A 176 10.94 3.90 -14.59
CA SER A 176 11.74 5.01 -15.11
C SER A 176 11.14 5.58 -16.39
N ILE A 177 10.68 4.71 -17.31
CA ILE A 177 9.99 5.13 -18.54
C ILE A 177 8.75 5.97 -18.21
N VAL A 178 7.91 5.52 -17.27
CA VAL A 178 6.71 6.26 -16.84
C VAL A 178 7.08 7.62 -16.25
N GLN A 179 8.08 7.68 -15.36
CA GLN A 179 8.51 8.93 -14.72
C GLN A 179 9.07 9.93 -15.75
N GLU A 180 9.90 9.47 -16.68
CA GLU A 180 10.47 10.31 -17.74
C GLU A 180 9.39 10.92 -18.64
N GLU A 181 8.42 10.11 -19.09
CA GLU A 181 7.38 10.61 -20.01
C GLU A 181 6.32 11.47 -19.32
N THR A 182 6.06 11.24 -18.03
CA THR A 182 5.10 12.02 -17.24
C THR A 182 5.66 13.38 -16.83
N ALA A 183 6.97 13.55 -16.69
CA ALA A 183 7.58 14.84 -16.35
C ALA A 183 7.18 15.98 -17.32
N ALA A 184 7.16 15.69 -18.63
CA ALA A 184 6.74 16.66 -19.65
C ALA A 184 5.22 16.92 -19.65
N PHE A 185 4.41 15.91 -19.26
CA PHE A 185 2.97 16.08 -19.09
C PHE A 185 2.63 16.98 -17.89
N LEU A 186 3.29 16.76 -16.76
CA LEU A 186 3.08 17.53 -15.52
C LEU A 186 3.46 19.01 -15.67
N THR A 187 4.33 19.34 -16.62
CA THR A 187 4.69 20.72 -16.98
C THR A 187 3.84 21.31 -18.11
N GLY A 188 2.82 20.57 -18.57
CA GLY A 188 1.90 20.99 -19.62
C GLY A 188 2.45 20.93 -21.05
N GLN A 189 3.65 20.36 -21.24
CA GLN A 189 4.31 20.31 -22.55
C GLN A 189 3.74 19.21 -23.46
N LYS A 190 3.12 18.17 -22.89
CA LYS A 190 2.47 17.06 -23.62
C LYS A 190 1.03 16.87 -23.14
N THR A 191 0.19 16.30 -24.01
CA THR A 191 -1.15 15.84 -23.60
C THR A 191 -1.07 14.47 -22.92
N ALA A 192 -2.13 14.09 -22.19
CA ALA A 192 -2.21 12.78 -21.55
C ALA A 192 -2.13 11.65 -22.60
N GLU A 193 -2.78 11.84 -23.74
CA GLU A 193 -2.82 10.86 -24.84
C GLU A 193 -1.43 10.67 -25.46
N THR A 194 -0.71 11.75 -25.74
CA THR A 194 0.66 11.67 -26.27
C THR A 194 1.60 11.01 -25.27
N THR A 195 1.52 11.37 -23.99
CA THR A 195 2.34 10.75 -22.94
C THR A 195 2.03 9.27 -22.78
N ALA A 196 0.75 8.88 -22.78
CA ALA A 196 0.34 7.47 -22.69
C ALA A 196 0.87 6.65 -23.88
N GLN A 197 0.79 7.19 -25.10
CA GLN A 197 1.31 6.52 -26.30
C GLN A 197 2.82 6.29 -26.20
N LEU A 198 3.59 7.31 -25.80
CA LEU A 198 5.04 7.19 -25.65
C LEU A 198 5.46 6.18 -24.59
N ILE A 199 4.74 6.14 -23.46
CA ILE A 199 4.94 5.11 -22.42
C ILE A 199 4.70 3.73 -23.02
N GLN A 200 3.58 3.55 -23.71
CA GLN A 200 3.22 2.26 -24.33
C GLN A 200 4.31 1.80 -25.31
N ASP A 201 4.78 2.67 -26.20
CA ASP A 201 5.78 2.35 -27.22
C ASP A 201 7.12 1.94 -26.59
N ARG A 202 7.58 2.70 -25.58
CA ARG A 202 8.84 2.45 -24.88
C ARG A 202 8.80 1.18 -24.04
N VAL A 203 7.70 0.94 -23.32
CA VAL A 203 7.50 -0.29 -22.54
C VAL A 203 7.42 -1.50 -23.46
N SER A 204 6.67 -1.41 -24.57
CA SER A 204 6.59 -2.48 -25.57
C SER A 204 7.94 -2.80 -26.19
N THR A 205 8.78 -1.80 -26.45
CA THR A 205 10.15 -2.03 -26.95
C THR A 205 10.98 -2.78 -25.92
N TYR A 206 11.01 -2.32 -24.66
CA TYR A 206 11.76 -2.95 -23.58
C TYR A 206 11.34 -4.41 -23.33
N LEU A 207 10.05 -4.73 -23.39
CA LEU A 207 9.55 -6.09 -23.18
C LEU A 207 9.89 -7.07 -24.33
N ASN A 208 10.26 -6.55 -25.50
CA ASN A 208 10.63 -7.36 -26.66
C ASN A 208 12.15 -7.60 -26.77
N GLU A 209 12.95 -6.98 -25.90
CA GLU A 209 14.40 -7.20 -25.77
C GLU A 209 14.72 -8.41 -24.88
#